data_AF-A0A817UE75-F1
#
_entry.id   AF-A0A817UE75-F1
#
_cell.length_a   1.000
_cell.length_b   1.000
_cell.length_c   1.000
_cell.angle_alpha   90.00
_cell.angle_beta   90.00
_cell.angle_gamma   90.00
#
_symmetry.space_group_name_H-M   'P 1'
#
loop_
_entity.id
_entity.type
_entity.pdbx_description
1 polymer ?
#
loop_
_entity_poly.entity_id
_entity_poly.type
_entity_poly.pdbx_seq_one_letter_code
_entity_poly.pdbx_strand_id
1 'polypeptide(L)'
;MDKRFYFTTFLAALIALGIGISIGHFAIGKQQTTNSVKYERLTRQTDAQNYEKFISLVQAKNIEANLKDLTSRPHMAGLPEDLESAQVIEERWKRDGLQVTKPKYNILLSYPDNNKPNRVTLTTTDGTIIIQTEGVEKAYDPTQPKTVNPFLAYTPNGTVSSTKLFYANYGRLEDLKHLASIVGNASLQGSIIIMRYGRIFRGDKVIHAQYFGAVGAILYNDPADYAPFGTTPDQVYDQKWFMPPSGAQRGSSYTGNGDPLTPTYPSTDYMYRVEEGTISSLPRIPAQPIGYGEAQVILKYLQGSEVAAEWCGTLSNIRYRYGGVLLNKSSIEVKTYNRLERKDTYNVIGIMKGDIEPDRYVVIGNHRDAWSLGSVDPTSGTAAMLEITRVLGEMAKNGFRPRRTLMFCSWGAEEYGLI
;
A
#
# COMPACT_ATOMS: atom_id res chain seq x y z
N MET A 1 -80.73 31.04 50.60
CA MET A 1 -79.88 30.33 49.62
C MET A 1 -80.09 28.84 49.80
N ASP A 2 -80.48 28.17 48.73
CA ASP A 2 -81.15 26.87 48.77
C ASP A 2 -80.13 25.72 48.91
N LYS A 3 -80.24 24.90 49.97
CA LYS A 3 -79.33 23.77 50.24
C LYS A 3 -79.28 22.77 49.08
N ARG A 4 -80.36 22.70 48.28
CA ARG A 4 -80.44 21.87 47.08
C ARG A 4 -79.48 22.32 45.98
N PHE A 5 -79.24 23.62 45.85
CA PHE A 5 -78.33 24.18 44.85
C PHE A 5 -76.86 23.81 45.12
N TYR A 6 -76.43 23.84 46.38
CA TYR A 6 -75.06 23.44 46.73
C TYR A 6 -74.84 21.94 46.53
N PHE A 7 -75.84 21.10 46.82
CA PHE A 7 -75.73 19.65 46.62
C PHE A 7 -75.67 19.27 45.14
N THR A 8 -76.50 19.88 44.29
CA THR A 8 -76.47 19.62 42.84
C THR A 8 -75.18 20.11 42.20
N THR A 9 -74.69 21.28 42.62
CA THR A 9 -73.41 21.82 42.12
C THR A 9 -72.22 20.96 42.54
N PHE A 10 -72.23 20.44 43.78
CA PHE A 10 -71.19 19.53 44.27
C PHE A 10 -71.21 18.17 43.54
N LEU A 11 -72.40 17.61 43.29
CA LEU A 11 -72.54 16.37 42.54
C LEU A 11 -72.09 16.52 41.08
N ALA A 12 -72.43 17.64 40.43
CA ALA A 12 -71.98 17.96 39.08
C ALA A 12 -70.44 18.10 39.00
N ALA A 13 -69.82 18.72 40.03
CA ALA A 13 -68.36 18.82 40.11
C ALA A 13 -67.69 17.46 40.28
N LEU A 14 -68.25 16.55 41.09
CA LEU A 14 -67.74 15.19 41.25
C LEU A 14 -67.85 14.37 39.96
N ILE A 15 -68.96 14.49 39.24
CA ILE A 15 -69.15 13.83 37.94
C ILE A 15 -68.15 14.38 36.92
N ALA A 16 -67.97 15.71 36.84
CA ALA A 16 -67.00 16.32 35.96
C ALA A 16 -65.55 15.90 36.29
N LEU A 17 -65.22 15.78 37.58
CA LEU A 17 -63.92 15.27 38.02
C LEU A 17 -63.73 13.81 37.63
N GLY A 18 -64.75 12.96 37.83
CA GLY A 18 -64.72 11.56 37.44
C GLY A 18 -64.56 11.35 35.94
N ILE A 19 -65.25 12.15 35.12
CA ILE A 19 -65.11 12.16 33.66
C ILE A 19 -63.71 12.65 33.29
N GLY A 20 -63.21 13.73 33.91
CA GLY A 20 -61.87 14.25 33.67
C GLY A 20 -60.76 13.24 33.97
N ILE A 21 -60.87 12.51 35.10
CA ILE A 21 -59.95 11.43 35.48
C ILE A 21 -60.05 10.27 34.49
N SER A 22 -61.26 9.91 34.06
CA SER A 22 -61.46 8.82 33.09
C SER A 22 -60.88 9.17 31.72
N ILE A 23 -61.14 10.38 31.22
CA ILE A 23 -60.52 10.89 29.99
C ILE A 23 -59.01 10.92 30.13
N GLY A 24 -58.46 11.43 31.25
CA GLY A 24 -57.02 11.41 31.50
C GLY A 24 -56.42 10.00 31.50
N HIS A 25 -57.09 9.04 32.14
CA HIS A 25 -56.64 7.65 32.23
C HIS A 25 -56.65 6.93 30.87
N PHE A 26 -57.66 7.18 30.03
CA PHE A 26 -57.83 6.50 28.73
C PHE A 26 -57.22 7.28 27.55
N ALA A 27 -57.01 8.59 27.65
CA ALA A 27 -56.37 9.41 26.60
C ALA A 27 -54.84 9.39 26.66
N ILE A 28 -54.23 9.07 27.81
CA ILE A 28 -52.80 8.78 27.93
C ILE A 28 -52.56 7.34 27.44
N GLY A 29 -52.79 7.12 26.15
CA GLY A 29 -52.48 5.86 25.49
C GLY A 29 -50.96 5.64 25.47
N LYS A 30 -50.47 4.59 26.14
CA LYS A 30 -49.18 3.87 25.92
C LYS A 30 -48.05 4.64 25.21
N GLN A 31 -47.72 5.85 25.66
CA GLN A 31 -46.55 6.59 25.16
C GLN A 31 -45.24 6.06 25.77
N GLN A 32 -45.33 5.21 26.79
CA GLN A 32 -44.20 4.52 27.42
C GLN A 32 -43.54 3.46 26.53
N THR A 33 -44.29 2.79 25.64
CA THR A 33 -43.74 1.75 24.76
C THR A 33 -42.92 2.30 23.61
N THR A 34 -43.26 3.47 23.05
CA THR A 34 -42.47 4.09 21.96
C THR A 34 -41.21 4.77 22.46
N ASN A 35 -41.26 5.41 23.63
CA ASN A 35 -40.09 6.04 24.23
C ASN A 35 -39.09 4.99 24.76
N SER A 36 -39.54 3.94 25.44
CA SER A 36 -38.63 2.88 25.94
C SER A 36 -37.86 2.20 24.81
N VAL A 37 -38.52 1.83 23.70
CA VAL A 37 -37.86 1.24 22.52
C VAL A 37 -36.86 2.21 21.90
N LYS A 38 -37.19 3.51 21.85
CA LYS A 38 -36.28 4.55 21.33
C LYS A 38 -35.04 4.73 22.22
N TYR A 39 -35.21 4.75 23.54
CA TYR A 39 -34.10 4.86 24.50
C TYR A 39 -33.24 3.59 24.53
N GLU A 40 -33.83 2.41 24.49
CA GLU A 40 -33.13 1.12 24.46
C GLU A 40 -32.27 0.97 23.18
N ARG A 41 -32.80 1.44 22.05
CA ARG A 41 -32.06 1.51 20.79
C ARG A 41 -30.90 2.50 20.84
N LEU A 42 -31.04 3.58 21.61
CA LEU A 42 -30.00 4.59 21.82
C LEU A 42 -28.90 4.11 22.77
N THR A 43 -29.17 3.20 23.71
CA THR A 43 -28.22 2.73 24.72
C THR A 43 -27.56 1.37 24.40
N ARG A 44 -28.03 0.63 23.39
CA ARG A 44 -27.39 -0.63 22.95
C ARG A 44 -25.97 -0.38 22.45
N GLN A 45 -24.98 -0.82 23.21
CA GLN A 45 -23.56 -0.69 22.88
C GLN A 45 -23.04 -1.80 21.95
N THR A 46 -23.68 -2.98 21.92
CA THR A 46 -23.34 -4.08 21.01
C THR A 46 -24.47 -5.11 20.99
N ASP A 47 -24.77 -5.68 19.83
CA ASP A 47 -25.72 -6.78 19.70
C ASP A 47 -24.94 -8.06 19.39
N ALA A 48 -24.68 -8.86 20.43
CA ALA A 48 -23.93 -10.10 20.32
C ALA A 48 -24.53 -11.05 19.28
N GLN A 49 -25.87 -11.06 19.11
CA GLN A 49 -26.52 -11.90 18.10
C GLN A 49 -26.16 -11.46 16.68
N ASN A 50 -26.08 -10.15 16.42
CA ASN A 50 -25.65 -9.65 15.12
C ASN A 50 -24.18 -9.94 14.85
N TYR A 51 -23.32 -9.89 15.88
CA TYR A 51 -21.92 -10.25 15.75
C TYR A 51 -21.75 -11.74 15.41
N GLU A 52 -22.37 -12.64 16.19
CA GLU A 52 -22.32 -14.08 15.92
C GLU A 52 -22.89 -14.41 14.53
N LYS A 53 -24.00 -13.76 14.16
CA LYS A 53 -24.56 -13.89 12.81
C LYS A 53 -23.58 -13.43 11.73
N PHE A 54 -22.93 -12.28 11.91
CA PHE A 54 -21.91 -11.80 10.98
C PHE A 54 -20.78 -12.83 10.81
N ILE A 55 -20.19 -13.29 11.92
CA ILE A 55 -19.09 -14.27 11.89
C ILE A 55 -19.53 -15.57 11.22
N SER A 56 -20.75 -16.06 11.50
CA SER A 56 -21.27 -17.29 10.87
C SER A 56 -21.46 -17.20 9.35
N LEU A 57 -21.63 -15.99 8.81
CA LEU A 57 -21.84 -15.75 7.38
C LEU A 57 -20.53 -15.55 6.61
N VAL A 58 -19.42 -15.27 7.28
CA VAL A 58 -18.10 -15.12 6.63
C VAL A 58 -17.60 -16.48 6.16
N GLN A 59 -17.31 -16.60 4.86
CA GLN A 59 -16.85 -17.85 4.27
C GLN A 59 -15.44 -17.72 3.67
N ALA A 60 -14.52 -18.56 4.14
CA ALA A 60 -13.14 -18.61 3.63
C ALA A 60 -13.09 -18.85 2.11
N LYS A 61 -13.98 -19.70 1.59
CA LYS A 61 -14.11 -19.98 0.15
C LYS A 61 -14.44 -18.73 -0.69
N ASN A 62 -15.22 -17.80 -0.14
CA ASN A 62 -15.54 -16.55 -0.84
C ASN A 62 -14.32 -15.63 -0.88
N ILE A 63 -13.57 -15.56 0.23
CA ILE A 63 -12.32 -14.78 0.29
C ILE A 63 -11.31 -15.35 -0.72
N GLU A 64 -11.15 -16.67 -0.78
CA GLU A 64 -10.31 -17.35 -1.77
C GLU A 64 -10.74 -17.04 -3.21
N ALA A 65 -12.05 -17.12 -3.50
CA ALA A 65 -12.58 -16.81 -4.82
C ALA A 65 -12.39 -15.33 -5.21
N ASN A 66 -12.57 -14.42 -4.25
CA ASN A 66 -12.28 -12.99 -4.44
C ASN A 66 -10.81 -12.77 -4.75
N LEU A 67 -9.92 -13.38 -3.96
CA LEU A 67 -8.49 -13.26 -4.15
C LEU A 67 -8.09 -13.75 -5.55
N LYS A 68 -8.52 -14.95 -5.94
CA LYS A 68 -8.22 -15.54 -7.24
C LYS A 68 -8.69 -14.69 -8.42
N ASP A 69 -9.88 -14.09 -8.32
CA ASP A 69 -10.43 -13.22 -9.36
C ASP A 69 -9.59 -11.92 -9.50
N LEU A 70 -9.37 -11.23 -8.38
CA LEU A 70 -8.68 -9.95 -8.36
C LEU A 70 -7.19 -10.06 -8.76
N THR A 71 -6.54 -11.19 -8.46
CA THR A 71 -5.13 -11.42 -8.82
C THR A 71 -4.93 -12.06 -10.19
N SER A 72 -6.01 -12.20 -10.99
CA SER A 72 -5.92 -12.81 -12.33
C SER A 72 -5.22 -11.91 -13.35
N ARG A 73 -5.08 -10.62 -13.04
CA ARG A 73 -4.45 -9.60 -13.89
C ARG A 73 -3.57 -8.68 -13.04
N PRO A 74 -2.48 -8.11 -13.60
CA PRO A 74 -1.73 -7.06 -12.92
C PRO A 74 -2.59 -5.81 -12.82
N HIS A 75 -2.46 -5.05 -11.73
CA HIS A 75 -3.29 -3.87 -11.48
C HIS A 75 -2.45 -2.72 -10.90
N MET A 76 -1.44 -2.29 -11.67
CA MET A 76 -0.59 -1.16 -11.30
C MET A 76 -1.35 0.15 -11.44
N ALA A 77 -1.20 1.03 -10.44
CA ALA A 77 -1.89 2.31 -10.35
C ALA A 77 -1.84 3.11 -11.66
N GLY A 78 -2.99 3.66 -12.06
CA GLY A 78 -3.11 4.56 -13.21
C GLY A 78 -2.98 3.88 -14.59
N LEU A 79 -2.83 2.56 -14.64
CA LEU A 79 -2.98 1.77 -15.86
C LEU A 79 -4.44 1.34 -16.08
N PRO A 80 -4.85 0.96 -17.30
CA PRO A 80 -6.23 0.54 -17.58
C PRO A 80 -6.74 -0.57 -16.66
N GLU A 81 -5.89 -1.53 -16.29
CA GLU A 81 -6.23 -2.67 -15.45
C GLU A 81 -6.55 -2.29 -13.99
N ASP A 82 -5.95 -1.20 -13.48
CA ASP A 82 -6.33 -0.64 -12.17
C ASP A 82 -7.73 -0.02 -12.20
N LEU A 83 -8.08 0.69 -13.28
CA LEU A 83 -9.44 1.21 -13.48
C LEU A 83 -10.46 0.06 -13.58
N GLU A 84 -10.15 -1.01 -14.32
CA GLU A 84 -10.99 -2.22 -14.37
C GLU A 84 -11.19 -2.81 -12.96
N SER A 85 -10.12 -2.91 -12.17
CA SER A 85 -10.19 -3.40 -10.80
C SER A 85 -11.07 -2.51 -9.91
N ALA A 86 -10.99 -1.18 -10.09
CA ALA A 86 -11.87 -0.23 -9.40
C ALA A 86 -13.36 -0.44 -9.78
N GLN A 87 -13.63 -0.69 -11.06
CA GLN A 87 -14.98 -0.97 -11.56
C GLN A 87 -15.54 -2.28 -10.99
N VAL A 88 -14.73 -3.34 -10.89
CA VAL A 88 -15.13 -4.61 -10.27
C VAL A 88 -15.57 -4.41 -8.82
N ILE A 89 -14.81 -3.64 -8.04
CA ILE A 89 -15.18 -3.34 -6.64
C ILE A 89 -16.45 -2.49 -6.59
N GLU A 90 -16.55 -1.46 -7.43
CA GLU A 90 -17.73 -0.60 -7.53
C GLU A 90 -19.00 -1.43 -7.80
N GLU A 91 -18.96 -2.35 -8.75
CA GLU A 91 -20.08 -3.23 -9.09
C GLU A 91 -20.44 -4.20 -7.97
N ARG A 92 -19.45 -4.82 -7.32
CA ARG A 92 -19.65 -5.74 -6.19
C ARG A 92 -20.30 -5.01 -5.01
N TRP A 93 -19.81 -3.82 -4.67
CA TRP A 93 -20.39 -3.02 -3.59
C TRP A 93 -21.80 -2.51 -3.88
N LYS A 94 -22.08 -2.11 -5.13
CA LYS A 94 -23.46 -1.78 -5.56
C LYS A 94 -24.39 -2.99 -5.40
N ARG A 95 -23.93 -4.19 -5.79
CA ARG A 95 -24.68 -5.45 -5.65
C ARG A 95 -24.95 -5.83 -4.18
N ASP A 96 -24.00 -5.52 -3.30
CA ASP A 96 -24.12 -5.70 -1.86
C ASP A 96 -25.03 -4.65 -1.19
N GLY A 97 -25.47 -3.63 -1.93
CA GLY A 97 -26.41 -2.61 -1.47
C GLY A 97 -25.76 -1.39 -0.82
N LEU A 98 -24.46 -1.17 -1.06
CA LEU A 98 -23.77 0.06 -0.64
C LEU A 98 -24.07 1.22 -1.60
N GLN A 99 -24.05 2.44 -1.07
CA GLN A 99 -24.04 3.66 -1.88
C GLN A 99 -22.59 3.93 -2.30
N VAL A 100 -22.29 3.85 -3.60
CA VAL A 100 -20.91 3.90 -4.10
C VAL A 100 -20.62 5.18 -4.86
N THR A 101 -19.48 5.78 -4.57
CA THR A 101 -18.87 6.87 -5.34
C THR A 101 -17.45 6.48 -5.76
N LYS A 102 -16.97 7.05 -6.86
CA LYS A 102 -15.64 6.77 -7.41
C LYS A 102 -14.90 8.07 -7.73
N PRO A 103 -14.39 8.80 -6.72
CA PRO A 103 -13.66 10.03 -6.95
C PRO A 103 -12.38 9.77 -7.76
N LYS A 104 -12.11 10.66 -8.72
CA LYS A 104 -10.98 10.63 -9.64
C LYS A 104 -9.96 11.70 -9.24
N TYR A 105 -8.69 11.35 -9.28
CA TYR A 105 -7.57 12.28 -9.08
C TYR A 105 -6.57 12.16 -10.22
N ASN A 106 -6.05 13.29 -10.71
CA ASN A 106 -4.97 13.33 -11.68
C ASN A 106 -3.65 13.56 -10.93
N ILE A 107 -2.79 12.54 -10.89
CA ILE A 107 -1.62 12.45 -9.99
C ILE A 107 -0.35 12.14 -10.75
N LEU A 108 0.81 12.53 -10.22
CA LEU A 108 2.10 12.20 -10.82
C LEU A 108 2.55 10.79 -10.42
N LEU A 109 2.63 9.89 -11.40
CA LEU A 109 3.12 8.52 -11.26
C LEU A 109 4.45 8.33 -12.01
N SER A 110 5.06 7.17 -11.83
CA SER A 110 6.35 6.82 -12.44
C SER A 110 6.32 5.41 -13.02
N TYR A 111 6.76 5.25 -14.27
CA TYR A 111 6.76 3.95 -14.95
C TYR A 111 8.10 3.65 -15.60
N PRO A 112 8.55 2.38 -15.65
CA PRO A 112 9.69 2.01 -16.47
C PRO A 112 9.29 1.92 -17.95
N ASP A 113 10.28 1.83 -18.83
CA ASP A 113 10.05 1.47 -20.23
C ASP A 113 10.10 -0.05 -20.38
N ASN A 114 8.95 -0.67 -20.68
CA ASN A 114 8.87 -2.12 -20.85
C ASN A 114 9.60 -2.64 -22.10
N ASN A 115 9.90 -1.76 -23.07
CA ASN A 115 10.68 -2.08 -24.27
C ASN A 115 12.18 -1.81 -24.08
N LYS A 116 12.54 -1.03 -23.07
CA LYS A 116 13.91 -0.73 -22.67
C LYS A 116 14.09 -1.00 -21.18
N PRO A 117 14.27 -2.27 -20.78
CA PRO A 117 14.45 -2.61 -19.37
C PRO A 117 15.61 -1.84 -18.76
N ASN A 118 15.45 -1.43 -17.50
CA ASN A 118 16.54 -0.87 -16.72
C ASN A 118 17.60 -1.95 -16.50
N ARG A 119 18.88 -1.57 -16.58
CA ARG A 119 19.99 -2.53 -16.46
C ARG A 119 21.11 -2.00 -15.59
N VAL A 120 21.78 -2.94 -14.95
CA VAL A 120 23.07 -2.74 -14.30
C VAL A 120 24.10 -3.58 -15.06
N THR A 121 25.18 -2.96 -15.49
CA THR A 121 26.21 -3.61 -16.30
C THR A 121 27.57 -3.45 -15.64
N LEU A 122 28.26 -4.57 -15.40
CA LEU A 122 29.63 -4.60 -14.92
C LEU A 122 30.54 -5.00 -16.08
N THR A 123 31.46 -4.11 -16.44
CA THR A 123 32.35 -4.27 -17.60
C THR A 123 33.79 -4.10 -17.17
N THR A 124 34.68 -4.96 -17.66
CA THR A 124 36.13 -4.84 -17.41
C THR A 124 36.77 -3.81 -18.34
N THR A 125 38.03 -3.45 -18.09
CA THR A 125 38.74 -2.45 -18.92
C THR A 125 38.96 -2.85 -20.37
N ASP A 126 38.93 -4.15 -20.70
CA ASP A 126 39.07 -4.65 -22.06
C ASP A 126 37.73 -4.69 -22.84
N GLY A 127 36.63 -4.27 -22.20
CA GLY A 127 35.29 -4.27 -22.77
C GLY A 127 34.48 -5.55 -22.52
N THR A 128 35.04 -6.55 -21.83
CA THR A 128 34.30 -7.77 -21.50
C THR A 128 33.21 -7.48 -20.48
N ILE A 129 31.96 -7.76 -20.86
CA ILE A 129 30.79 -7.69 -19.97
C ILE A 129 30.82 -8.90 -19.05
N ILE A 130 30.98 -8.66 -17.76
CA ILE A 130 30.95 -9.71 -16.73
C ILE A 130 29.51 -10.08 -16.39
N ILE A 131 28.67 -9.07 -16.23
CA ILE A 131 27.23 -9.23 -16.03
C ILE A 131 26.52 -8.02 -16.61
N GLN A 132 25.41 -8.29 -17.26
CA GLN A 132 24.39 -7.30 -17.58
C GLN A 132 23.08 -7.87 -17.06
N THR A 133 22.48 -7.20 -16.07
CA THR A 133 21.22 -7.68 -15.49
C THR A 133 20.13 -7.75 -16.55
N GLU A 134 19.22 -8.70 -16.41
CA GLU A 134 18.13 -8.85 -17.38
C GLU A 134 17.11 -7.71 -17.27
N GLY A 135 16.96 -7.15 -16.08
CA GLY A 135 15.99 -6.08 -15.82
C GLY A 135 14.54 -6.56 -15.89
N VAL A 136 14.31 -7.87 -15.81
CA VAL A 136 13.01 -8.54 -15.80
C VAL A 136 13.07 -9.73 -14.83
N GLU A 137 12.01 -10.03 -14.09
CA GLU A 137 11.98 -11.31 -13.38
C GLU A 137 11.74 -12.48 -14.31
N LYS A 138 12.33 -13.61 -13.92
CA LYS A 138 11.99 -14.90 -14.49
C LYS A 138 10.54 -15.27 -14.14
N ALA A 139 9.73 -15.51 -15.16
CA ALA A 139 8.39 -16.08 -14.99
C ALA A 139 8.50 -17.54 -14.55
N TYR A 140 7.73 -17.92 -13.52
CA TYR A 140 7.60 -19.29 -13.03
C TYR A 140 6.51 -20.06 -13.79
N ASP A 141 5.44 -19.36 -14.13
CA ASP A 141 4.35 -19.87 -14.94
C ASP A 141 4.28 -19.02 -16.23
N PRO A 142 4.56 -19.59 -17.41
CA PRO A 142 4.54 -18.86 -18.67
C PRO A 142 3.13 -18.43 -19.10
N THR A 143 2.08 -18.93 -18.45
CA THR A 143 0.69 -18.52 -18.70
C THR A 143 0.30 -17.27 -17.92
N GLN A 144 1.11 -16.85 -16.95
CA GLN A 144 0.85 -15.63 -16.18
C GLN A 144 0.99 -14.39 -17.07
N PRO A 145 0.13 -13.37 -16.85
CA PRO A 145 0.20 -12.13 -17.59
C PRO A 145 1.54 -11.43 -17.30
N LYS A 146 2.08 -10.78 -18.34
CA LYS A 146 3.32 -10.01 -18.20
C LYS A 146 3.09 -8.84 -17.24
N THR A 147 3.99 -8.69 -16.29
CA THR A 147 3.97 -7.60 -15.31
C THR A 147 5.02 -6.55 -15.68
N VAL A 148 4.92 -5.37 -15.06
CA VAL A 148 5.87 -4.28 -15.27
C VAL A 148 7.24 -4.69 -14.77
N ASN A 149 8.32 -4.38 -15.49
CA ASN A 149 9.69 -4.75 -15.10
C ASN A 149 10.12 -4.18 -13.72
N PRO A 150 11.08 -4.80 -13.00
CA PRO A 150 11.62 -4.25 -11.76
C PRO A 150 12.20 -2.86 -11.96
N PHE A 151 11.78 -1.92 -11.11
CA PHE A 151 12.28 -0.57 -11.08
C PHE A 151 12.02 0.08 -9.72
N LEU A 152 12.71 1.17 -9.46
CA LEU A 152 12.42 2.07 -8.35
C LEU A 152 11.64 3.27 -8.90
N ALA A 153 10.37 3.37 -8.54
CA ALA A 153 9.54 4.49 -8.97
C ALA A 153 10.08 5.82 -8.45
N TYR A 154 9.93 6.86 -9.25
CA TYR A 154 10.40 8.24 -9.04
C TYR A 154 11.91 8.46 -9.14
N THR A 155 12.72 7.44 -9.45
CA THR A 155 14.13 7.68 -9.81
C THR A 155 14.21 8.13 -11.28
N PRO A 156 15.11 9.05 -11.63
CA PRO A 156 15.15 9.65 -12.97
C PRO A 156 15.61 8.65 -14.04
N ASN A 157 15.23 8.91 -15.28
CA ASN A 157 15.89 8.37 -16.46
C ASN A 157 17.34 8.87 -16.51
N GLY A 158 18.29 7.96 -16.71
CA GLY A 158 19.67 8.34 -16.89
C GLY A 158 20.58 7.13 -17.05
N THR A 159 21.78 7.39 -17.57
CA THR A 159 22.88 6.42 -17.57
C THR A 159 24.02 7.03 -16.77
N VAL A 160 24.46 6.33 -15.74
CA VAL A 160 25.60 6.72 -14.92
C VAL A 160 26.56 5.54 -14.82
N SER A 161 27.85 5.82 -14.95
CA SER A 161 28.89 4.79 -14.87
C SER A 161 30.00 5.26 -13.94
N SER A 162 30.56 4.34 -13.17
CA SER A 162 31.64 4.63 -12.24
C SER A 162 32.61 3.46 -12.14
N THR A 163 33.88 3.75 -11.89
CA THR A 163 34.87 2.76 -11.47
C THR A 163 34.86 2.54 -9.95
N LYS A 164 34.07 3.35 -9.22
CA LYS A 164 33.91 3.29 -7.77
C LYS A 164 32.54 2.72 -7.43
N LEU A 165 32.54 1.50 -6.88
CA LEU A 165 31.37 0.87 -6.28
C LEU A 165 31.63 0.67 -4.79
N PHE A 166 30.71 1.13 -3.94
CA PHE A 166 30.77 0.89 -2.50
C PHE A 166 29.58 0.09 -2.01
N TYR A 167 29.81 -0.79 -1.04
CA TYR A 167 28.75 -1.48 -0.32
C TYR A 167 28.45 -0.72 0.98
N ALA A 168 27.19 -0.34 1.17
CA ALA A 168 26.76 0.50 2.29
C ALA A 168 25.70 -0.18 3.17
N ASN A 169 25.82 -1.49 3.38
CA ASN A 169 24.93 -2.25 4.26
C ASN A 169 23.44 -2.03 3.92
N TYR A 170 22.60 -1.59 4.88
CA TYR A 170 21.20 -1.28 4.68
C TYR A 170 20.97 0.17 4.22
N GLY A 171 22.01 0.92 3.87
CA GLY A 171 21.87 2.29 3.38
C GLY A 171 21.34 3.29 4.41
N ARG A 172 21.42 2.97 5.70
CA ARG A 172 21.01 3.89 6.77
C ARG A 172 21.96 5.05 6.85
N LEU A 173 21.52 6.17 7.44
CA LEU A 173 22.37 7.34 7.57
C LEU A 173 23.64 7.02 8.37
N GLU A 174 23.55 6.20 9.42
CA GLU A 174 24.68 5.69 10.17
C GLU A 174 25.59 4.76 9.35
N ASP A 175 25.04 3.97 8.41
CA ASP A 175 25.83 3.10 7.55
C ASP A 175 26.69 3.96 6.61
N LEU A 176 26.11 4.98 5.96
CA LEU A 176 26.86 5.86 5.06
C LEU A 176 27.89 6.72 5.80
N LYS A 177 27.56 7.20 7.01
CA LYS A 177 28.53 7.90 7.88
C LYS A 177 29.70 7.00 8.26
N HIS A 178 29.43 5.75 8.61
CA HIS A 178 30.45 4.76 8.91
C HIS A 178 31.30 4.44 7.68
N LEU A 179 30.69 4.19 6.53
CA LEU A 179 31.42 4.00 5.28
C LEU A 179 32.34 5.20 4.99
N ALA A 180 31.82 6.42 5.09
CA ALA A 180 32.58 7.65 4.88
C ALA A 180 33.74 7.82 5.87
N SER A 181 33.62 7.33 7.11
CA SER A 181 34.73 7.36 8.08
C SER A 181 35.84 6.37 7.74
N ILE A 182 35.50 5.24 7.09
CA ILE A 182 36.46 4.23 6.65
C ILE A 182 37.15 4.63 5.34
N VAL A 183 36.40 5.06 4.33
CA VAL A 183 36.93 5.28 2.97
C VAL A 183 37.23 6.75 2.66
N GLY A 184 36.83 7.66 3.55
CA GLY A 184 36.87 9.10 3.33
C GLY A 184 35.68 9.62 2.52
N ASN A 185 35.05 10.70 2.97
CA ASN A 185 33.86 11.28 2.33
C ASN A 185 34.07 11.66 0.86
N ALA A 186 35.25 12.16 0.51
CA ALA A 186 35.60 12.52 -0.88
C ALA A 186 35.62 11.31 -1.83
N SER A 187 35.85 10.11 -1.31
CA SER A 187 35.88 8.87 -2.11
C SER A 187 34.50 8.48 -2.62
N LEU A 188 33.43 8.85 -1.90
CA LEU A 188 32.04 8.55 -2.26
C LEU A 188 31.52 9.44 -3.39
N GLN A 189 32.15 10.58 -3.65
CA GLN A 189 31.77 11.49 -4.74
C GLN A 189 31.97 10.82 -6.11
N GLY A 190 30.91 10.83 -6.93
CA GLY A 190 30.92 10.21 -8.25
C GLY A 190 30.87 8.68 -8.21
N SER A 191 30.56 8.08 -7.08
CA SER A 191 30.46 6.62 -6.92
C SER A 191 29.06 6.09 -7.22
N ILE A 192 28.97 4.77 -7.41
CA ILE A 192 27.71 4.03 -7.32
C ILE A 192 27.71 3.29 -5.99
N ILE A 193 26.57 3.26 -5.30
CA ILE A 193 26.44 2.60 -4.00
C ILE A 193 25.44 1.45 -4.08
N ILE A 194 25.86 0.26 -3.68
CA ILE A 194 25.01 -0.93 -3.56
C ILE A 194 24.59 -1.15 -2.11
N MET A 195 23.28 -1.35 -1.89
CA MET A 195 22.65 -1.44 -0.57
C MET A 195 21.62 -2.56 -0.50
N ARG A 196 21.46 -3.12 0.69
CA ARG A 196 20.42 -4.10 1.01
C ARG A 196 19.08 -3.42 1.25
N TYR A 197 18.01 -4.05 0.79
CA TYR A 197 16.66 -3.78 1.31
C TYR A 197 16.54 -4.11 2.80
N GLY A 198 15.58 -3.50 3.49
CA GLY A 198 15.31 -3.70 4.92
C GLY A 198 15.74 -2.53 5.80
N ARG A 199 15.35 -2.57 7.09
CA ARG A 199 15.61 -1.57 8.16
C ARG A 199 14.99 -0.19 8.00
N ILE A 200 15.12 0.44 6.83
CA ILE A 200 14.58 1.76 6.50
C ILE A 200 13.86 1.73 5.15
N PHE A 201 13.04 2.74 4.89
CA PHE A 201 12.35 2.90 3.61
C PHE A 201 13.35 3.07 2.46
N ARG A 202 12.99 2.55 1.29
CA ARG A 202 13.91 2.44 0.14
C ARG A 202 14.29 3.79 -0.46
N GLY A 203 13.36 4.75 -0.47
CA GLY A 203 13.62 6.12 -0.91
C GLY A 203 14.72 6.78 -0.08
N ASP A 204 14.69 6.60 1.24
CA ASP A 204 15.71 7.16 2.14
C ASP A 204 17.11 6.65 1.81
N LYS A 205 17.25 5.37 1.43
CA LYS A 205 18.55 4.80 1.01
C LYS A 205 19.13 5.55 -0.20
N VAL A 206 18.28 5.83 -1.20
CA VAL A 206 18.68 6.56 -2.41
C VAL A 206 19.02 8.01 -2.08
N ILE A 207 18.21 8.67 -1.24
CA ILE A 207 18.46 10.04 -0.77
C ILE A 207 19.75 10.13 0.05
N HIS A 208 20.04 9.16 0.93
CA HIS A 208 21.29 9.09 1.67
C HIS A 208 22.48 8.92 0.72
N ALA A 209 22.42 7.97 -0.22
CA ALA A 209 23.49 7.79 -1.20
C ALA A 209 23.77 9.08 -1.98
N GLN A 210 22.71 9.76 -2.44
CA GLN A 210 22.78 11.06 -3.10
C GLN A 210 23.42 12.14 -2.21
N TYR A 211 23.05 12.20 -0.93
CA TYR A 211 23.61 13.16 0.03
C TYR A 211 25.13 13.00 0.19
N PHE A 212 25.65 11.77 0.12
CA PHE A 212 27.09 11.48 0.16
C PHE A 212 27.77 11.58 -1.22
N GLY A 213 27.08 12.08 -2.24
CA GLY A 213 27.64 12.37 -3.56
C GLY A 213 27.70 11.18 -4.51
N ALA A 214 26.97 10.10 -4.22
CA ALA A 214 26.79 9.03 -5.18
C ALA A 214 26.01 9.55 -6.41
N VAL A 215 26.36 9.03 -7.59
CA VAL A 215 25.67 9.37 -8.85
C VAL A 215 24.66 8.30 -9.27
N GLY A 216 24.68 7.13 -8.61
CA GLY A 216 23.69 6.08 -8.81
C GLY A 216 23.62 5.12 -7.63
N ALA A 217 22.53 4.37 -7.54
CA ALA A 217 22.32 3.39 -6.48
C ALA A 217 21.79 2.05 -7.00
N ILE A 218 22.17 0.97 -6.33
CA ILE A 218 21.71 -0.40 -6.60
C ILE A 218 21.12 -0.96 -5.32
N LEU A 219 19.89 -1.47 -5.37
CA LEU A 219 19.24 -2.11 -4.23
C LEU A 219 19.07 -3.60 -4.49
N TYR A 220 19.29 -4.44 -3.48
CA TYR A 220 19.04 -5.88 -3.61
C TYR A 220 18.50 -6.50 -2.32
N ASN A 221 17.81 -7.62 -2.43
CA ASN A 221 17.19 -8.35 -1.32
C ASN A 221 18.14 -9.44 -0.80
N ASP A 222 18.98 -9.14 0.19
CA ASP A 222 19.93 -10.12 0.71
C ASP A 222 19.23 -11.35 1.30
N PRO A 223 19.69 -12.59 1.01
CA PRO A 223 19.09 -13.79 1.56
C PRO A 223 19.04 -13.84 3.08
N ALA A 224 19.89 -13.07 3.78
CA ALA A 224 19.85 -12.97 5.23
C ALA A 224 18.48 -12.52 5.75
N ASP A 225 17.79 -11.67 4.98
CA ASP A 225 16.48 -11.13 5.33
C ASP A 225 15.34 -11.76 4.51
N TYR A 226 15.61 -12.19 3.26
CA TYR A 226 14.57 -12.57 2.31
C TYR A 226 14.57 -14.05 1.89
N ALA A 227 15.60 -14.82 2.27
CA ALA A 227 15.67 -16.28 2.09
C ALA A 227 16.53 -16.96 3.18
N PRO A 228 16.21 -16.76 4.48
CA PRO A 228 17.10 -17.14 5.58
C PRO A 228 17.28 -18.65 5.77
N PHE A 229 16.40 -19.47 5.18
CA PHE A 229 16.45 -20.94 5.28
C PHE A 229 17.16 -21.61 4.10
N GLY A 230 17.65 -20.83 3.14
CA GLY A 230 18.43 -21.33 2.01
C GLY A 230 18.03 -20.69 0.70
N THR A 231 18.95 -20.76 -0.27
CA THR A 231 18.80 -20.15 -1.61
C THR A 231 18.78 -21.19 -2.73
N THR A 232 18.70 -22.48 -2.39
CA THR A 232 18.58 -23.57 -3.38
C THR A 232 17.15 -23.59 -3.95
N PRO A 233 16.93 -24.12 -5.17
CA PRO A 233 15.61 -24.11 -5.80
C PRO A 233 14.47 -24.73 -4.96
N ASP A 234 14.78 -25.70 -4.10
CA ASP A 234 13.83 -26.35 -3.19
C ASP A 234 13.50 -25.53 -1.92
N GLN A 235 14.25 -24.45 -1.66
CA GLN A 235 14.08 -23.57 -0.50
C GLN A 235 13.43 -22.23 -0.86
N VAL A 236 13.19 -21.95 -2.14
CA VAL A 236 12.63 -20.67 -2.61
C VAL A 236 11.36 -20.90 -3.44
N TYR A 237 10.71 -19.82 -3.86
CA TYR A 237 9.59 -19.90 -4.78
C TYR A 237 10.01 -20.56 -6.12
N ASP A 238 9.23 -21.51 -6.64
CA ASP A 238 7.83 -21.85 -6.29
C ASP A 238 7.63 -23.01 -5.29
N GLN A 239 8.70 -23.64 -4.81
CA GLN A 239 8.63 -24.79 -3.89
C GLN A 239 8.36 -24.37 -2.43
N LYS A 240 8.84 -23.17 -2.07
CA LYS A 240 8.64 -22.51 -0.78
C LYS A 240 8.25 -21.05 -1.00
N TRP A 241 8.11 -20.31 0.09
CA TRP A 241 7.63 -18.93 0.10
C TRP A 241 8.75 -17.89 0.21
N PHE A 242 10.02 -18.31 0.17
CA PHE A 242 11.18 -17.41 0.22
C PHE A 242 11.53 -16.86 -1.17
N MET A 243 12.17 -15.68 -1.16
CA MET A 243 12.49 -14.96 -2.39
C MET A 243 13.50 -15.76 -3.23
N PRO A 244 13.27 -15.91 -4.54
CA PRO A 244 14.23 -16.56 -5.44
C PRO A 244 15.37 -15.62 -5.88
N PRO A 245 16.47 -16.15 -6.45
CA PRO A 245 17.67 -15.36 -6.78
C PRO A 245 17.46 -14.27 -7.84
N SER A 246 16.47 -14.44 -8.70
CA SER A 246 16.08 -13.44 -9.70
C SER A 246 14.98 -12.48 -9.21
N GLY A 247 14.46 -12.65 -7.99
CA GLY A 247 13.42 -11.79 -7.44
C GLY A 247 13.98 -10.42 -7.09
N ALA A 248 13.36 -9.36 -7.61
CA ALA A 248 13.75 -7.98 -7.34
C ALA A 248 12.55 -7.19 -6.80
N GLN A 249 12.70 -6.59 -5.62
CA GLN A 249 11.62 -5.80 -5.02
C GLN A 249 11.47 -4.45 -5.74
N ARG A 250 10.29 -4.20 -6.33
CA ARG A 250 9.86 -2.88 -6.81
C ARG A 250 9.53 -1.95 -5.63
N GLY A 251 9.29 -0.68 -5.92
CA GLY A 251 8.70 0.22 -4.95
C GLY A 251 8.94 1.68 -5.27
N SER A 252 8.12 2.53 -4.66
CA SER A 252 8.34 3.98 -4.65
C SER A 252 9.63 4.33 -3.91
N SER A 253 10.40 5.25 -4.49
CA SER A 253 11.52 5.93 -3.84
C SER A 253 11.20 7.37 -3.46
N TYR A 254 9.95 7.80 -3.65
CA TYR A 254 9.46 9.09 -3.18
C TYR A 254 9.33 9.06 -1.65
N THR A 255 9.94 10.03 -0.98
CA THR A 255 10.01 10.11 0.49
C THR A 255 8.93 11.02 1.10
N GLY A 256 8.04 11.57 0.29
CA GLY A 256 6.86 12.29 0.76
C GLY A 256 5.64 11.38 0.86
N ASN A 257 4.49 11.99 1.14
CA ASN A 257 3.18 11.34 1.15
C ASN A 257 2.23 12.11 0.23
N GLY A 258 1.28 11.42 -0.39
CA GLY A 258 0.36 12.03 -1.34
C GLY A 258 0.99 12.33 -2.70
N ASP A 259 0.23 12.94 -3.61
CA ASP A 259 0.75 13.35 -4.92
C ASP A 259 1.92 14.35 -4.76
N PRO A 260 3.12 14.06 -5.32
CA PRO A 260 4.25 14.96 -5.25
C PRO A 260 3.96 16.37 -5.79
N LEU A 261 3.04 16.49 -6.76
CA LEU A 261 2.72 17.77 -7.39
C LEU A 261 1.72 18.63 -6.61
N THR A 262 1.00 18.08 -5.64
CA THR A 262 -0.04 18.79 -4.86
C THR A 262 0.09 18.53 -3.36
N PRO A 263 1.22 18.88 -2.75
CA PRO A 263 1.40 18.68 -1.32
C PRO A 263 0.25 19.34 -0.55
N THR A 264 -0.41 18.56 0.33
CA THR A 264 -1.53 18.98 1.20
C THR A 264 -2.88 19.29 0.53
N TYR A 265 -2.97 19.29 -0.81
CA TYR A 265 -4.20 19.63 -1.54
C TYR A 265 -4.69 18.45 -2.40
N PRO A 266 -6.01 18.30 -2.61
CA PRO A 266 -6.53 17.24 -3.45
C PRO A 266 -6.15 17.46 -4.92
N SER A 267 -5.69 16.39 -5.56
CA SER A 267 -5.25 16.32 -6.96
C SER A 267 -6.38 16.40 -8.00
N THR A 268 -7.23 17.42 -7.93
CA THR A 268 -8.32 17.64 -8.89
C THR A 268 -7.80 18.18 -10.22
N ASP A 269 -8.64 18.12 -11.27
CA ASP A 269 -8.28 18.54 -12.63
C ASP A 269 -7.85 20.03 -12.72
N TYR A 270 -8.30 20.87 -11.80
CA TYR A 270 -8.02 22.32 -11.76
C TYR A 270 -7.01 22.72 -10.68
N MET A 271 -6.45 21.77 -9.93
CA MET A 271 -5.47 22.06 -8.88
C MET A 271 -4.13 22.49 -9.48
N TYR A 272 -3.53 23.52 -8.89
CA TYR A 272 -2.19 23.98 -9.24
C TYR A 272 -1.15 22.89 -8.95
N ARG A 273 -0.18 22.70 -9.85
CA ARG A 273 0.90 21.71 -9.72
C ARG A 273 2.22 22.43 -9.48
N VAL A 274 2.94 22.05 -8.43
CA VAL A 274 4.30 22.56 -8.18
C VAL A 274 5.26 22.03 -9.25
N GLU A 275 6.38 22.72 -9.45
CA GLU A 275 7.38 22.29 -10.43
C GLU A 275 8.18 21.07 -9.93
N GLU A 276 8.25 20.01 -10.74
CA GLU A 276 8.89 18.73 -10.39
C GLU A 276 10.32 18.89 -9.83
N GLY A 277 11.14 19.76 -10.42
CA GLY A 277 12.53 19.97 -10.02
C GLY A 277 12.70 20.57 -8.61
N THR A 278 11.65 21.19 -8.08
CA THR A 278 11.65 21.81 -6.74
C THR A 278 11.35 20.82 -5.62
N ILE A 279 10.90 19.60 -5.95
CA ILE A 279 10.46 18.60 -4.97
C ILE A 279 11.69 17.85 -4.44
N SER A 280 12.10 18.17 -3.20
CA SER A 280 13.28 17.56 -2.57
C SER A 280 13.09 16.10 -2.18
N SER A 281 11.84 15.64 -2.05
CA SER A 281 11.50 14.26 -1.69
C SER A 281 11.55 13.27 -2.87
N LEU A 282 11.76 13.77 -4.10
CA LEU A 282 12.04 12.94 -5.27
C LEU A 282 13.56 12.70 -5.41
N PRO A 283 14.01 11.45 -5.58
CA PRO A 283 15.41 11.17 -5.88
C PRO A 283 15.88 11.80 -7.19
N ARG A 284 17.16 12.19 -7.25
CA ARG A 284 17.79 12.85 -8.41
C ARG A 284 18.90 12.02 -9.05
N ILE A 285 19.13 10.80 -8.57
CA ILE A 285 20.12 9.86 -9.11
C ILE A 285 19.43 8.60 -9.63
N PRO A 286 19.86 8.04 -10.79
CA PRO A 286 19.39 6.74 -11.24
C PRO A 286 19.58 5.66 -10.18
N ALA A 287 18.53 4.86 -9.94
CA ALA A 287 18.65 3.71 -9.08
C ALA A 287 17.81 2.53 -9.56
N GLN A 288 18.32 1.33 -9.36
CA GLN A 288 17.72 0.10 -9.87
C GLN A 288 17.73 -1.01 -8.80
N PRO A 289 16.61 -1.72 -8.58
CA PRO A 289 16.62 -2.94 -7.80
C PRO A 289 17.05 -4.13 -8.67
N ILE A 290 17.81 -5.05 -8.09
CA ILE A 290 18.33 -6.26 -8.74
C ILE A 290 18.09 -7.50 -7.87
N GLY A 291 18.11 -8.67 -8.50
CA GLY A 291 18.05 -9.94 -7.79
C GLY A 291 19.31 -10.19 -6.98
N TYR A 292 19.21 -10.96 -5.88
CA TYR A 292 20.39 -11.25 -5.06
C TYR A 292 21.40 -12.17 -5.77
N GLY A 293 20.96 -12.96 -6.76
CA GLY A 293 21.87 -13.71 -7.62
C GLY A 293 22.76 -12.80 -8.48
N GLU A 294 22.20 -11.71 -8.99
CA GLU A 294 22.94 -10.70 -9.76
C GLU A 294 23.85 -9.87 -8.82
N ALA A 295 23.34 -9.51 -7.63
CA ALA A 295 24.11 -8.81 -6.60
C ALA A 295 25.33 -9.63 -6.15
N GLN A 296 25.20 -10.96 -6.05
CA GLN A 296 26.31 -11.86 -5.73
C GLN A 296 27.46 -11.72 -6.74
N VAL A 297 27.16 -11.63 -8.04
CA VAL A 297 28.18 -11.47 -9.08
C VAL A 297 28.86 -10.11 -8.96
N ILE A 298 28.08 -9.05 -8.77
CA ILE A 298 28.60 -7.68 -8.63
C ILE A 298 29.49 -7.54 -7.38
N LEU A 299 29.03 -8.05 -6.23
CA LEU A 299 29.74 -7.93 -4.95
C LEU A 299 31.06 -8.73 -4.93
N LYS A 300 31.20 -9.80 -5.74
CA LYS A 300 32.50 -10.50 -5.92
C LYS A 300 33.60 -9.61 -6.48
N TYR A 301 33.23 -8.57 -7.22
CA TYR A 301 34.19 -7.66 -7.83
C TYR A 301 34.61 -6.52 -6.91
N LEU A 302 33.93 -6.33 -5.76
CA LEU A 302 34.37 -5.33 -4.77
C LEU A 302 35.75 -5.69 -4.22
N GLN A 303 36.65 -4.71 -4.20
CA GLN A 303 37.93 -4.77 -3.49
C GLN A 303 37.87 -3.97 -2.19
N GLY A 304 39.01 -3.72 -1.58
CA GLY A 304 39.12 -2.98 -0.31
C GLY A 304 38.97 -3.86 0.93
N SER A 305 38.95 -3.23 2.08
CA SER A 305 38.85 -3.90 3.38
C SER A 305 37.53 -4.66 3.53
N GLU A 306 37.60 -5.79 4.22
CA GLU A 306 36.40 -6.56 4.59
C GLU A 306 35.53 -5.74 5.56
N VAL A 307 34.23 -5.89 5.43
CA VAL A 307 33.29 -5.23 6.34
C VAL A 307 33.24 -5.96 7.69
N ALA A 308 32.78 -5.27 8.72
CA ALA A 308 32.50 -5.89 10.01
C ALA A 308 31.40 -6.96 9.89
N ALA A 309 31.39 -7.93 10.81
CA ALA A 309 30.52 -9.11 10.72
C ALA A 309 29.02 -8.74 10.64
N GLU A 310 28.61 -7.68 11.32
CA GLU A 310 27.24 -7.15 11.33
C GLU A 310 26.79 -6.53 9.99
N TRP A 311 27.73 -6.24 9.08
CA TRP A 311 27.45 -5.78 7.71
C TRP A 311 27.39 -6.94 6.71
N CYS A 312 27.80 -8.14 7.11
CA CYS A 312 27.69 -9.32 6.26
C CYS A 312 26.23 -9.74 6.08
N GLY A 313 25.91 -10.21 4.88
CA GLY A 313 24.70 -10.98 4.62
C GLY A 313 25.02 -12.46 4.46
N THR A 314 24.15 -13.20 3.77
CA THR A 314 24.31 -14.65 3.58
C THR A 314 24.45 -15.05 2.11
N LEU A 315 24.86 -14.11 1.24
CA LEU A 315 25.26 -14.45 -0.12
C LEU A 315 26.41 -15.47 -0.11
N SER A 316 26.23 -16.57 -0.84
CA SER A 316 27.21 -17.64 -0.90
C SER A 316 28.48 -17.22 -1.65
N ASN A 317 29.63 -17.84 -1.35
CA ASN A 317 30.86 -17.70 -2.15
C ASN A 317 31.35 -16.25 -2.38
N ILE A 318 31.09 -15.33 -1.45
CA ILE A 318 31.62 -13.97 -1.47
C ILE A 318 32.19 -13.57 -0.11
N ARG A 319 33.05 -12.55 -0.10
CA ARG A 319 33.35 -11.78 1.11
C ARG A 319 32.82 -10.38 0.92
N TYR A 320 32.08 -9.87 1.90
CA TYR A 320 31.59 -8.50 1.86
C TYR A 320 32.75 -7.54 2.14
N ARG A 321 32.95 -6.57 1.25
CA ARG A 321 34.00 -5.56 1.33
C ARG A 321 33.39 -4.19 1.18
N TYR A 322 34.01 -3.18 1.79
CA TYR A 322 33.53 -1.79 1.68
C TYR A 322 33.54 -1.28 0.23
N GLY A 323 34.46 -1.78 -0.60
CA GLY A 323 34.56 -1.39 -2.00
C GLY A 323 35.48 -0.20 -2.24
N GLY A 324 35.16 0.55 -3.29
CA GLY A 324 35.88 1.74 -3.77
C GLY A 324 36.63 1.50 -5.07
N VAL A 325 37.25 0.33 -5.21
CA VAL A 325 37.85 -0.14 -6.47
C VAL A 325 37.26 -1.49 -6.83
N LEU A 326 37.04 -1.71 -8.12
CA LEU A 326 36.59 -2.99 -8.66
C LEU A 326 37.78 -3.84 -9.15
N LEU A 327 37.65 -5.16 -9.01
CA LEU A 327 38.59 -6.13 -9.55
C LEU A 327 38.80 -5.87 -11.06
N ASN A 328 40.01 -6.10 -11.57
CA ASN A 328 40.38 -5.89 -12.97
C ASN A 328 40.10 -4.48 -13.49
N LYS A 329 40.08 -3.48 -12.59
CA LYS A 329 39.77 -2.07 -12.90
C LYS A 329 38.43 -1.90 -13.64
N SER A 330 37.48 -2.80 -13.39
CA SER A 330 36.15 -2.76 -14.00
C SER A 330 35.39 -1.47 -13.68
N SER A 331 34.35 -1.20 -14.47
CA SER A 331 33.35 -0.17 -14.23
C SER A 331 31.96 -0.78 -14.09
N ILE A 332 31.11 -0.12 -13.32
CA ILE A 332 29.71 -0.45 -13.14
C ILE A 332 28.87 0.68 -13.74
N GLU A 333 27.85 0.32 -14.52
CA GLU A 333 26.88 1.23 -15.12
C GLU A 333 25.49 0.92 -14.58
N VAL A 334 24.74 1.97 -14.24
CA VAL A 334 23.30 1.90 -13.95
C VAL A 334 22.57 2.70 -15.02
N LYS A 335 21.69 2.02 -15.75
CA LYS A 335 20.93 2.58 -16.87
C LYS A 335 19.43 2.42 -16.61
N THR A 336 18.74 3.54 -16.46
CA THR A 336 17.30 3.60 -16.17
C THR A 336 16.54 4.34 -17.26
N TYR A 337 15.31 3.90 -17.52
CA TYR A 337 14.38 4.48 -18.48
C TYR A 337 13.04 4.82 -17.82
N ASN A 338 13.08 5.17 -16.54
CA ASN A 338 11.91 5.56 -15.76
C ASN A 338 11.38 6.91 -16.23
N ARG A 339 10.07 7.05 -16.38
CA ARG A 339 9.42 8.29 -16.80
C ARG A 339 8.33 8.68 -15.82
N LEU A 340 8.22 9.99 -15.60
CA LEU A 340 7.14 10.57 -14.82
C LEU A 340 5.98 10.87 -15.77
N GLU A 341 4.77 10.50 -15.35
CA GLU A 341 3.55 10.74 -16.12
C GLU A 341 2.41 11.10 -15.18
N ARG A 342 1.60 12.08 -15.57
CA ARG A 342 0.32 12.30 -14.90
C ARG A 342 -0.71 11.31 -15.39
N LYS A 343 -1.37 10.62 -14.45
CA LYS A 343 -2.41 9.64 -14.72
C LYS A 343 -3.61 9.89 -13.83
N ASP A 344 -4.77 9.47 -14.34
CA ASP A 344 -5.97 9.42 -13.53
C ASP A 344 -5.93 8.15 -12.67
N THR A 345 -6.15 8.31 -11.37
CA THR A 345 -6.41 7.22 -10.43
C THR A 345 -7.78 7.40 -9.79
N TYR A 346 -8.30 6.32 -9.22
CA TYR A 346 -9.64 6.24 -8.69
C TYR A 346 -9.65 5.56 -7.33
N ASN A 347 -10.22 6.24 -6.34
CA ASN A 347 -10.68 5.58 -5.12
C ASN A 347 -12.11 5.09 -5.34
N VAL A 348 -12.48 3.98 -4.72
CA VAL A 348 -13.89 3.54 -4.65
C VAL A 348 -14.33 3.66 -3.21
N ILE A 349 -15.42 4.39 -2.98
CA ILE A 349 -15.96 4.66 -1.64
C ILE A 349 -17.38 4.11 -1.54
N GLY A 350 -17.57 3.09 -0.72
CA GLY A 350 -18.86 2.44 -0.47
C GLY A 350 -19.41 2.81 0.89
N ILE A 351 -20.66 3.26 0.96
CA ILE A 351 -21.30 3.76 2.18
C ILE A 351 -22.51 2.90 2.55
N MET A 352 -22.51 2.39 3.79
CA MET A 352 -23.71 1.87 4.45
C MET A 352 -24.13 2.87 5.53
N LYS A 353 -25.17 3.65 5.23
CA LYS A 353 -25.65 4.72 6.11
C LYS A 353 -26.14 4.18 7.46
N GLY A 354 -25.70 4.80 8.54
CA GLY A 354 -26.15 4.50 9.89
C GLY A 354 -27.59 4.96 10.14
N ASP A 355 -28.31 4.27 11.03
CA ASP A 355 -29.72 4.57 11.31
C ASP A 355 -29.94 5.52 12.51
N ILE A 356 -28.91 5.72 13.35
CA ILE A 356 -29.02 6.54 14.57
C ILE A 356 -28.04 7.73 14.51
N GLU A 357 -26.79 7.46 14.16
CA GLU A 357 -25.70 8.44 14.04
C GLU A 357 -25.13 8.42 12.61
N PRO A 358 -25.92 8.81 11.59
CA PRO A 358 -25.49 8.75 10.18
C PRO A 358 -24.29 9.66 9.87
N ASP A 359 -24.00 10.64 10.71
CA ASP A 359 -22.91 11.61 10.63
C ASP A 359 -21.65 11.17 11.40
N ARG A 360 -21.61 9.93 11.88
CA ARG A 360 -20.41 9.31 12.48
C ARG A 360 -19.96 8.17 11.59
N TYR A 361 -18.68 8.18 11.24
CA TYR A 361 -18.11 7.22 10.29
C TYR A 361 -17.21 6.22 11.01
N VAL A 362 -17.37 4.95 10.67
CA VAL A 362 -16.35 3.92 10.86
C VAL A 362 -15.76 3.63 9.49
N VAL A 363 -14.49 3.97 9.31
CA VAL A 363 -13.79 3.85 8.02
C VAL A 363 -13.00 2.56 8.01
N ILE A 364 -13.20 1.75 6.97
CA ILE A 364 -12.47 0.51 6.70
C ILE A 364 -11.83 0.68 5.33
N GLY A 365 -10.50 0.69 5.28
CA GLY A 365 -9.77 0.96 4.05
C GLY A 365 -8.74 -0.12 3.73
N ASN A 366 -8.56 -0.37 2.43
CA ASN A 366 -7.47 -1.16 1.89
C ASN A 366 -7.14 -0.62 0.49
N HIS A 367 -5.86 -0.53 0.14
CA HIS A 367 -5.50 -0.16 -1.23
C HIS A 367 -5.73 -1.32 -2.19
N ARG A 368 -5.76 -1.02 -3.48
CA ARG A 368 -6.09 -1.97 -4.54
C ARG A 368 -4.97 -2.10 -5.55
N ASP A 369 -4.22 -1.02 -5.81
CA ASP A 369 -3.12 -1.06 -6.75
C ASP A 369 -1.99 -1.94 -6.24
N ALA A 370 -1.29 -2.60 -7.16
CA ALA A 370 -0.12 -3.41 -6.84
C ALA A 370 0.96 -3.26 -7.91
N TRP A 371 2.22 -3.50 -7.52
CA TRP A 371 3.32 -3.55 -8.48
C TRP A 371 3.23 -4.66 -9.54
N SER A 372 2.49 -5.73 -9.24
CA SER A 372 2.38 -6.95 -10.05
C SER A 372 0.95 -7.52 -9.91
N LEU A 373 0.79 -8.82 -9.63
CA LEU A 373 -0.51 -9.46 -9.35
C LEU A 373 -1.05 -9.17 -7.93
N GLY A 374 -0.19 -8.69 -7.03
CA GLY A 374 -0.60 -8.22 -5.70
C GLY A 374 -1.26 -9.23 -4.77
N SER A 375 -1.03 -10.55 -4.94
CA SER A 375 -1.83 -11.57 -4.22
C SER A 375 -1.79 -11.47 -2.69
N VAL A 376 -0.66 -11.07 -2.12
CA VAL A 376 -0.61 -10.73 -0.70
C VAL A 376 -0.91 -9.24 -0.55
N ASP A 377 -0.02 -8.42 -1.09
CA ASP A 377 -0.05 -6.97 -1.02
C ASP A 377 -0.61 -6.37 -2.32
N PRO A 378 -1.83 -5.78 -2.33
CA PRO A 378 -2.80 -5.67 -1.23
C PRO A 378 -3.94 -6.69 -1.25
N THR A 379 -4.02 -7.52 -2.30
CA THR A 379 -5.28 -8.10 -2.75
C THR A 379 -5.87 -9.09 -1.75
N SER A 380 -5.06 -9.66 -0.85
CA SER A 380 -5.55 -10.45 0.28
C SER A 380 -6.46 -9.64 1.22
N GLY A 381 -6.12 -8.37 1.48
CA GLY A 381 -6.94 -7.44 2.23
C GLY A 381 -8.20 -7.02 1.47
N THR A 382 -8.08 -6.78 0.16
CA THR A 382 -9.24 -6.40 -0.68
C THR A 382 -10.25 -7.56 -0.73
N ALA A 383 -9.76 -8.79 -0.85
CA ALA A 383 -10.58 -10.00 -0.87
C ALA A 383 -11.37 -10.19 0.43
N ALA A 384 -10.74 -9.93 1.58
CA ALA A 384 -11.40 -9.95 2.88
C ALA A 384 -12.44 -8.82 3.00
N MET A 385 -12.10 -7.61 2.56
CA MET A 385 -13.00 -6.46 2.58
C MET A 385 -14.27 -6.71 1.75
N LEU A 386 -14.14 -7.35 0.58
CA LEU A 386 -15.28 -7.73 -0.25
C LEU A 386 -16.19 -8.77 0.43
N GLU A 387 -15.64 -9.70 1.20
CA GLU A 387 -16.48 -10.65 1.97
C GLU A 387 -17.20 -9.94 3.13
N ILE A 388 -16.53 -9.00 3.80
CA ILE A 388 -17.15 -8.16 4.84
C ILE A 388 -18.34 -7.39 4.26
N THR A 389 -18.18 -6.72 3.11
CA THR A 389 -19.28 -5.96 2.49
C THR A 389 -20.42 -6.87 2.02
N ARG A 390 -20.10 -8.04 1.48
CA ARG A 390 -21.10 -9.04 1.07
C ARG A 390 -21.96 -9.49 2.25
N VAL A 391 -21.33 -9.87 3.36
CA VAL A 391 -22.04 -10.30 4.58
C VAL A 391 -22.90 -9.18 5.15
N LEU A 392 -22.37 -7.96 5.26
CA LEU A 392 -23.14 -6.82 5.75
C LEU A 392 -24.32 -6.50 4.82
N GLY A 393 -24.13 -6.61 3.50
CA GLY A 393 -25.18 -6.46 2.51
C GLY A 393 -26.29 -7.51 2.69
N GLU A 394 -25.94 -8.76 2.93
CA GLU A 394 -26.87 -9.85 3.22
C GLU A 394 -27.64 -9.61 4.53
N MET A 395 -26.95 -9.20 5.59
CA MET A 395 -27.59 -8.85 6.86
C MET A 395 -28.52 -7.66 6.69
N ALA A 396 -28.13 -6.66 5.90
CA ALA A 396 -28.94 -5.47 5.61
C ALA A 396 -30.23 -5.81 4.85
N LYS A 397 -30.18 -6.76 3.92
CA LYS A 397 -31.38 -7.32 3.26
C LYS A 397 -32.32 -8.01 4.27
N ASN A 398 -31.79 -8.51 5.38
CA ASN A 398 -32.51 -9.11 6.50
C ASN A 398 -32.81 -8.14 7.66
N GLY A 399 -32.82 -6.82 7.39
CA GLY A 399 -33.27 -5.80 8.34
C GLY A 399 -32.18 -5.25 9.28
N PHE A 400 -30.93 -5.71 9.18
CA PHE A 400 -29.83 -5.11 9.94
C PHE A 400 -29.52 -3.70 9.42
N ARG A 401 -29.29 -2.76 10.35
CA ARG A 401 -28.72 -1.45 10.05
C ARG A 401 -27.67 -1.10 11.11
N PRO A 402 -26.49 -0.60 10.71
CA PRO A 402 -25.50 -0.17 11.68
C PRO A 402 -25.98 1.10 12.39
N ARG A 403 -25.55 1.31 13.63
CA ARG A 403 -25.82 2.55 14.37
C ARG A 403 -25.20 3.76 13.67
N ARG A 404 -23.92 3.63 13.33
CA ARG A 404 -23.06 4.62 12.66
C ARG A 404 -22.90 4.27 11.19
N THR A 405 -22.54 5.24 10.38
CA THR A 405 -22.25 4.99 8.96
C THR A 405 -20.95 4.20 8.83
N LEU A 406 -21.01 3.10 8.08
CA LEU A 406 -19.81 2.36 7.67
C LEU A 406 -19.36 2.89 6.32
N MET A 407 -18.08 3.21 6.20
CA MET A 407 -17.45 3.70 4.98
C MET A 407 -16.32 2.76 4.59
N PHE A 408 -16.46 2.11 3.44
CA PHE A 408 -15.48 1.22 2.86
C PHE A 408 -14.70 1.98 1.79
N CYS A 409 -13.38 1.92 1.84
CA CYS A 409 -12.50 2.64 0.93
C CYS A 409 -11.53 1.69 0.25
N SER A 410 -11.63 1.60 -1.08
CA SER A 410 -10.63 0.99 -1.92
C SER A 410 -9.74 2.09 -2.46
N TRP A 411 -8.53 2.23 -1.90
CA TRP A 411 -7.57 3.26 -2.27
C TRP A 411 -6.81 2.87 -3.55
N GLY A 412 -6.61 3.80 -4.47
CA GLY A 412 -5.71 3.62 -5.61
C GLY A 412 -4.39 4.35 -5.36
N ALA A 413 -3.33 3.96 -6.07
CA ALA A 413 -2.00 4.59 -6.02
C ALA A 413 -1.28 4.61 -4.65
N GLU A 414 -1.60 3.67 -3.76
CA GLU A 414 -0.93 3.55 -2.47
C GLU A 414 0.56 3.23 -2.64
N GLU A 415 0.90 2.33 -3.58
CA GLU A 415 2.25 1.81 -3.79
C GLU A 415 3.25 2.91 -4.18
N TYR A 416 2.72 4.04 -4.68
CA TYR A 416 3.46 5.20 -5.13
C TYR A 416 3.75 6.21 -4.01
N GLY A 417 3.11 6.10 -2.85
CA GLY A 417 3.38 6.97 -1.70
C GLY A 417 2.11 7.42 -0.96
N LEU A 418 1.18 6.50 -0.75
CA LEU A 418 -0.10 6.80 -0.09
C LEU A 418 -0.87 7.93 -0.79
N ILE A 419 -0.80 7.98 -2.13
CA ILE A 419 -1.49 8.99 -2.95
C ILE A 419 -3.00 8.78 -2.84
#